data_AF-A0A2T9J1W7-F1
#
_entry.id   AF-A0A2T9J1W7-F1
#
_cell.length_a   1.000
_cell.length_b   1.000
_cell.length_c   1.000
_cell.angle_alpha   90.00
_cell.angle_beta   90.00
_cell.angle_gamma   90.00
#
_symmetry.space_group_name_H-M   'P 1'
#
loop_
_entity.id
_entity.type
_entity.pdbx_description
1 polymer ?
#
loop_
_entity_poly.entity_id
_entity_poly.type
_entity_poly.pdbx_seq_one_letter_code
_entity_poly.pdbx_strand_id
1 'polypeptide(L)'
;MLEADDYAKLSVGNFDADEQLIVQRLVADDVILRQEIAEQGLTSLGDVVVSFTYDELRDFVIAYNLIGGVTDSNADALEDVLSRLPGRPIYEGVYKYAYLLARKTGKPLAVSVCEGATDFAEHFSLNIHLLPPAAQNSDDVSRVEAMLADTSNHARLNRTARFLLRRGNQAELLNTALLIKHMNSLGAEAHEAFIRTLFSDPRDYYGTRDWRQQVGKFVDDVWEASAQDSLASYRSEWIAFFLHASSYARWDGRERAADLFLNSLAKAHWREALELARNAGAESVQSLLAEIEAPGEMEQ
;
A
#
# COMPACT_ATOMS: atom_id res chain seq x y z
N MET A 1 -18.61 6.92 -23.51
CA MET A 1 -18.67 6.62 -22.05
C MET A 1 -18.65 7.92 -21.26
N LEU A 2 -17.55 8.69 -21.29
CA LEU A 2 -17.46 9.98 -20.58
C LEU A 2 -18.59 10.96 -20.92
N GLU A 3 -18.86 11.19 -22.21
CA GLU A 3 -19.93 12.10 -22.66
C GLU A 3 -21.34 11.60 -22.32
N ALA A 4 -21.55 10.28 -22.36
CA ALA A 4 -22.82 9.63 -22.08
C ALA A 4 -23.08 9.45 -20.58
N ASP A 5 -22.07 9.68 -19.74
CA ASP A 5 -22.05 9.38 -18.31
C ASP A 5 -22.49 7.94 -17.94
N ASP A 6 -22.29 7.02 -18.89
CA ASP A 6 -22.47 5.57 -18.74
C ASP A 6 -21.11 4.87 -18.85
N TYR A 7 -20.75 4.16 -17.78
CA TYR A 7 -19.49 3.46 -17.63
C TYR A 7 -19.63 1.93 -17.69
N ALA A 8 -20.86 1.42 -17.81
CA ALA A 8 -21.12 0.00 -17.98
C ALA A 8 -21.21 -0.35 -19.47
N LYS A 9 -21.87 0.53 -20.25
CA LYS A 9 -22.21 0.25 -21.64
C LYS A 9 -21.85 1.42 -22.56
N LEU A 10 -21.65 1.10 -23.83
CA LEU A 10 -21.35 2.05 -24.89
C LEU A 10 -22.18 1.69 -26.11
N SER A 11 -23.04 2.61 -26.54
CA SER A 11 -23.66 2.51 -27.86
C SER A 11 -22.65 2.94 -28.92
N VAL A 12 -22.51 2.15 -29.98
CA VAL A 12 -21.63 2.46 -31.12
C VAL A 12 -22.40 2.96 -32.35
N GLY A 13 -23.70 3.24 -32.21
CA GLY A 13 -24.54 3.70 -33.32
C GLY A 13 -24.08 5.03 -33.96
N ASN A 14 -23.38 5.86 -33.19
CA ASN A 14 -22.84 7.16 -33.66
C ASN A 14 -21.39 7.07 -34.16
N PHE A 15 -20.78 5.88 -34.14
CA PHE A 15 -19.39 5.70 -34.57
C PHE A 15 -19.33 5.68 -36.10
N ASP A 16 -18.23 6.16 -36.67
CA ASP A 16 -18.01 6.04 -38.10
C ASP A 16 -17.70 4.58 -38.52
N ALA A 17 -17.62 4.34 -39.83
CA ALA A 17 -17.43 2.98 -40.34
C ALA A 17 -16.08 2.36 -39.91
N ASP A 18 -15.03 3.16 -39.76
CA ASP A 18 -13.71 2.68 -39.37
C ASP A 18 -13.68 2.36 -37.87
N GLU A 19 -14.28 3.21 -37.04
CA GLU A 19 -14.48 3.00 -35.61
C GLU A 19 -15.34 1.77 -35.33
N GLN A 20 -16.44 1.58 -36.07
CA GLN A 20 -17.28 0.39 -35.95
C GLN A 20 -16.52 -0.88 -36.32
N LEU A 21 -15.64 -0.83 -37.33
CA LEU A 21 -14.80 -1.96 -37.72
C LEU A 21 -13.74 -2.29 -36.67
N ILE A 22 -13.19 -1.27 -35.99
CA ILE A 22 -12.31 -1.47 -34.83
C ILE A 22 -13.07 -2.14 -33.69
N VAL A 23 -14.26 -1.64 -33.35
CA VAL A 23 -15.09 -2.24 -32.29
C VAL A 23 -15.43 -3.70 -32.63
N GLN A 24 -15.85 -3.99 -33.86
CA GLN A 24 -16.16 -5.35 -34.30
C GLN A 24 -14.96 -6.29 -34.14
N ARG A 25 -13.74 -5.83 -34.44
CA ARG A 25 -12.53 -6.62 -34.21
C ARG A 25 -12.27 -6.88 -32.73
N LEU A 26 -12.52 -5.90 -31.86
CA LEU A 26 -12.35 -6.03 -30.42
C LEU A 26 -13.44 -6.90 -29.75
N VAL A 27 -14.60 -7.03 -30.39
CA VAL A 27 -15.71 -7.91 -30.01
C VAL A 27 -15.53 -9.32 -30.57
N ALA A 28 -14.91 -9.50 -31.74
CA ALA A 28 -14.85 -10.79 -32.43
C ALA A 28 -14.26 -11.93 -31.58
N ASP A 29 -13.34 -11.60 -30.68
CA ASP A 29 -12.72 -12.56 -29.77
C ASP A 29 -13.40 -12.61 -28.38
N ASP A 30 -14.35 -11.71 -28.09
CA ASP A 30 -14.99 -11.47 -26.78
C ASP A 30 -13.99 -11.29 -25.61
N VAL A 31 -12.72 -10.99 -25.92
CA VAL A 31 -11.66 -10.82 -24.92
C VAL A 31 -11.67 -9.41 -24.33
N ILE A 32 -11.80 -8.39 -25.17
CA ILE A 32 -11.65 -6.98 -24.74
C ILE A 32 -13.00 -6.32 -24.56
N LEU A 33 -13.83 -6.39 -25.60
CA LEU A 33 -15.22 -5.93 -25.58
C LEU A 33 -16.13 -7.13 -25.76
N ARG A 34 -17.32 -7.06 -25.16
CA ARG A 34 -18.41 -8.01 -25.41
C ARG A 34 -19.63 -7.26 -25.93
N GLN A 35 -20.35 -7.89 -26.85
CA GLN A 35 -21.61 -7.33 -27.33
C GLN A 35 -22.72 -7.56 -26.28
N GLU A 36 -23.50 -6.51 -26.03
CA GLU A 36 -24.61 -6.52 -25.09
C GLU A 36 -25.94 -6.41 -25.84
N ILE A 37 -26.99 -6.94 -25.23
CA ILE A 37 -28.36 -6.75 -25.74
C ILE A 37 -28.85 -5.38 -25.26
N ALA A 38 -29.30 -4.54 -26.19
CA ALA A 38 -29.91 -3.25 -25.86
C ALA A 38 -31.18 -3.46 -25.00
N GLU A 39 -31.30 -2.72 -23.90
CA GLU A 39 -32.38 -2.91 -22.93
C GLU A 39 -33.73 -2.29 -23.37
N GLN A 40 -33.81 -1.61 -24.52
CA GLN A 40 -34.95 -0.74 -24.89
C GLN A 40 -35.70 -1.13 -26.18
N GLY A 41 -36.47 -2.22 -26.11
CA GLY A 41 -37.60 -2.48 -27.03
C GLY A 41 -37.26 -2.64 -28.52
N LEU A 42 -38.29 -2.78 -29.35
CA LEU A 42 -38.15 -2.99 -30.81
C LEU A 42 -37.55 -1.77 -31.55
N THR A 43 -37.44 -0.61 -30.90
CA THR A 43 -36.85 0.61 -31.46
C THR A 43 -35.33 0.65 -31.39
N SER A 44 -34.70 -0.12 -30.48
CA SER A 44 -33.24 -0.29 -30.43
C SER A 44 -32.76 -1.50 -31.24
N LEU A 45 -33.61 -2.04 -32.12
CA LEU A 45 -33.28 -3.20 -32.94
C LEU A 45 -32.29 -2.79 -34.03
N GLY A 46 -31.01 -3.06 -33.81
CA GLY A 46 -29.92 -2.64 -34.68
C GLY A 46 -28.85 -1.80 -33.95
N ASP A 47 -29.14 -1.31 -32.74
CA ASP A 47 -28.15 -0.64 -31.92
C ASP A 47 -27.17 -1.67 -31.36
N VAL A 48 -25.94 -1.61 -31.83
CA VAL A 48 -24.85 -2.37 -31.26
C VAL A 48 -24.42 -1.66 -29.98
N VAL A 49 -24.64 -2.32 -28.85
CA VAL A 49 -24.15 -1.90 -27.55
C VAL A 49 -23.02 -2.83 -27.15
N VAL A 50 -21.93 -2.27 -26.65
CA VAL A 50 -20.78 -3.02 -26.16
C VAL A 50 -20.46 -2.66 -24.72
N SER A 51 -19.81 -3.58 -24.02
CA SER A 51 -19.23 -3.33 -22.70
C SER A 51 -17.83 -3.92 -22.65
N PHE A 52 -17.02 -3.46 -21.70
CA PHE A 52 -15.70 -4.05 -21.46
C PHE A 52 -15.85 -5.38 -20.73
N THR A 53 -15.09 -6.39 -21.17
CA THR A 53 -15.02 -7.68 -20.46
C THR A 53 -14.32 -7.55 -19.11
N TYR A 54 -13.37 -6.61 -18.99
CA TYR A 54 -12.59 -6.36 -17.78
C TYR A 54 -12.72 -4.91 -17.30
N ASP A 55 -13.20 -4.73 -16.06
CA ASP A 55 -13.34 -3.41 -15.43
C ASP A 55 -12.00 -2.66 -15.33
N GLU A 56 -10.91 -3.35 -14.96
CA GLU A 56 -9.58 -2.74 -14.86
C GLU A 56 -9.09 -2.18 -16.22
N LEU A 57 -9.42 -2.84 -17.34
CA LEU A 57 -9.04 -2.36 -18.67
C LEU A 57 -9.88 -1.13 -19.06
N ARG A 58 -11.19 -1.14 -18.78
CA ARG A 58 -12.06 0.03 -18.98
C ARG A 58 -11.50 1.23 -18.22
N ASP A 59 -11.24 1.06 -16.94
CA ASP A 59 -10.81 2.13 -16.05
C ASP A 59 -9.45 2.68 -16.48
N PHE A 60 -8.54 1.80 -16.92
CA PHE A 60 -7.27 2.19 -17.53
C PHE A 60 -7.46 2.99 -18.82
N VAL A 61 -8.33 2.55 -19.74
CA VAL A 61 -8.56 3.25 -21.02
C VAL A 61 -9.15 4.64 -20.78
N ILE A 62 -10.09 4.77 -19.84
CA ILE A 62 -10.65 6.06 -19.43
C ILE A 62 -9.53 6.95 -18.88
N ALA A 63 -8.76 6.47 -17.90
CA ALA A 63 -7.65 7.23 -17.32
C ALA A 63 -6.60 7.63 -18.38
N TYR A 64 -6.27 6.73 -19.30
CA TYR A 64 -5.31 6.97 -20.38
C TYR A 64 -5.79 8.09 -21.31
N ASN A 65 -7.07 8.07 -21.67
CA ASN A 65 -7.67 9.13 -22.48
C ASN A 65 -7.64 10.49 -21.75
N LEU A 66 -8.05 10.52 -20.48
CA LEU A 66 -8.04 11.75 -19.66
C LEU A 66 -6.63 12.32 -19.53
N ILE A 67 -5.65 11.49 -19.14
CA ILE A 67 -4.26 11.92 -19.01
C ILE A 67 -3.68 12.34 -20.35
N GLY A 68 -4.03 11.66 -21.45
CA GLY A 68 -3.62 12.04 -22.81
C GLY A 68 -4.02 13.47 -23.17
N GLY A 69 -5.21 13.91 -22.75
CA GLY A 69 -5.73 15.26 -23.00
C GLY A 69 -5.13 16.39 -22.13
N VAL A 70 -4.45 16.07 -21.02
CA VAL A 70 -3.84 17.08 -20.14
C VAL A 70 -2.63 17.73 -20.81
N THR A 71 -2.61 19.07 -20.78
CA THR A 71 -1.46 19.89 -21.21
C THR A 71 -0.84 20.60 -20.00
N ASP A 72 0.30 21.28 -20.20
CA ASP A 72 0.99 22.01 -19.12
C ASP A 72 0.13 23.11 -18.48
N SER A 73 -0.93 23.57 -19.15
CA SER A 73 -1.79 24.66 -18.71
C SER A 73 -3.27 24.30 -18.59
N ASN A 74 -3.66 23.06 -18.85
CA ASN A 74 -5.07 22.65 -18.81
C ASN A 74 -5.21 21.19 -18.35
N ALA A 75 -5.95 21.01 -17.25
CA ALA A 75 -6.40 19.71 -16.75
C ALA A 75 -7.89 19.70 -16.42
N ASP A 76 -8.67 20.66 -16.94
CA ASP A 76 -10.07 20.89 -16.56
C ASP A 76 -10.94 19.65 -16.81
N ALA A 77 -10.70 18.94 -17.93
CA ALA A 77 -11.44 17.72 -18.23
C ALA A 77 -11.13 16.58 -17.24
N LEU A 78 -9.88 16.48 -16.77
CA LEU A 78 -9.51 15.51 -15.75
C LEU A 78 -10.18 15.87 -14.42
N GLU A 79 -10.11 17.14 -14.02
CA GLU A 79 -10.71 17.63 -12.77
C GLU A 79 -12.23 17.47 -12.75
N ASP A 80 -12.92 17.88 -13.82
CA ASP A 80 -14.35 17.72 -13.95
C ASP A 80 -14.78 16.25 -13.84
N VAL A 81 -14.12 15.35 -14.57
CA VAL A 81 -14.45 13.93 -14.54
C VAL A 81 -14.17 13.36 -13.15
N LEU A 82 -12.97 13.55 -12.59
CA LEU A 82 -12.63 13.02 -11.28
C LEU A 82 -13.54 13.55 -10.17
N SER A 83 -14.07 14.78 -10.28
CA SER A 83 -15.02 15.32 -9.30
C SER A 83 -16.40 14.67 -9.33
N ARG A 84 -16.80 14.05 -10.45
CA ARG A 84 -18.12 13.42 -10.67
C ARG A 84 -18.13 11.91 -10.45
N LEU A 85 -16.95 11.30 -10.37
CA LEU A 85 -16.80 9.86 -10.15
C LEU A 85 -17.00 9.36 -8.71
N PRO A 86 -16.81 10.13 -7.63
CA PRO A 86 -16.97 9.61 -6.27
C PRO A 86 -18.31 8.91 -6.06
N GLY A 87 -18.27 7.74 -5.43
CA GLY A 87 -19.43 6.86 -5.24
C GLY A 87 -19.78 5.97 -6.44
N ARG A 88 -19.13 6.15 -7.61
CA ARG A 88 -19.28 5.25 -8.75
C ARG A 88 -18.29 4.08 -8.67
N PRO A 89 -18.67 2.88 -9.14
CA PRO A 89 -17.79 1.69 -9.10
C PRO A 89 -16.44 1.88 -9.79
N ILE A 90 -16.36 2.74 -10.81
CA ILE A 90 -15.15 2.95 -11.62
C ILE A 90 -14.13 3.89 -10.99
N TYR A 91 -14.52 4.60 -9.91
CA TYR A 91 -13.74 5.71 -9.40
C TYR A 91 -12.35 5.27 -8.93
N GLU A 92 -12.27 4.20 -8.14
CA GLU A 92 -11.00 3.70 -7.61
C GLU A 92 -10.03 3.31 -8.74
N GLY A 93 -10.53 2.61 -9.77
CA GLY A 93 -9.73 2.18 -10.91
C GLY A 93 -9.26 3.37 -11.76
N VAL A 94 -10.17 4.27 -12.12
CA VAL A 94 -9.82 5.45 -12.95
C VAL A 94 -8.85 6.34 -12.20
N TYR A 95 -9.08 6.60 -10.91
CA TYR A 95 -8.18 7.41 -10.08
C TYR A 95 -6.78 6.79 -10.00
N LYS A 96 -6.70 5.49 -9.68
CA LYS A 96 -5.45 4.71 -9.61
C LYS A 96 -4.63 4.87 -10.90
N TYR A 97 -5.24 4.63 -12.06
CA TYR A 97 -4.52 4.70 -13.32
C TYR A 97 -4.20 6.13 -13.72
N ALA A 98 -5.08 7.11 -13.47
CA ALA A 98 -4.83 8.51 -13.78
C ALA A 98 -3.62 9.02 -13.01
N TYR A 99 -3.55 8.77 -11.70
CA TYR A 99 -2.43 9.17 -10.86
C TYR A 99 -1.11 8.52 -11.30
N LEU A 100 -1.11 7.19 -11.53
CA LEU A 100 0.10 6.47 -11.95
C LEU A 100 0.59 6.93 -13.34
N LEU A 101 -0.32 7.14 -14.28
CA LEU A 101 0.02 7.64 -15.62
C LEU A 101 0.54 9.08 -15.56
N ALA A 102 -0.08 9.96 -14.76
CA ALA A 102 0.38 11.33 -14.58
C ALA A 102 1.82 11.38 -14.03
N ARG A 103 2.12 10.57 -13.00
CA ARG A 103 3.47 10.45 -12.44
C ARG A 103 4.46 9.87 -13.46
N LYS A 104 4.08 8.81 -14.17
CA LYS A 104 4.94 8.15 -15.17
C LYS A 104 5.25 9.04 -16.38
N THR A 105 4.30 9.85 -16.81
CA THR A 105 4.43 10.72 -18.00
C THR A 105 4.91 12.13 -17.66
N GLY A 106 5.16 12.43 -16.39
CA GLY A 106 5.67 13.73 -15.97
C GLY A 106 4.68 14.88 -16.16
N LYS A 107 3.40 14.66 -15.87
CA LYS A 107 2.34 15.69 -15.99
C LYS A 107 2.00 16.31 -14.63
N PRO A 108 2.71 17.37 -14.18
CA PRO A 108 2.58 17.91 -12.83
C PRO A 108 1.17 18.47 -12.53
N LEU A 109 0.49 19.04 -13.53
CA LEU A 109 -0.86 19.56 -13.35
C LEU A 109 -1.87 18.43 -13.06
N ALA A 110 -1.78 17.31 -13.78
CA ALA A 110 -2.60 16.13 -13.51
C ALA A 110 -2.31 15.52 -12.13
N VAL A 111 -1.03 15.49 -11.73
CA VAL A 111 -0.63 15.06 -10.38
C VAL A 111 -1.29 15.97 -9.35
N SER A 112 -1.23 17.29 -9.53
CA SER A 112 -1.86 18.26 -8.60
C SER A 112 -3.37 18.07 -8.49
N VAL A 113 -4.07 17.78 -9.60
CA VAL A 113 -5.52 17.50 -9.58
C VAL A 113 -5.81 16.26 -8.73
N CYS A 114 -5.07 15.16 -8.93
CA CYS A 114 -5.25 13.96 -8.12
C CYS A 114 -4.92 14.24 -6.65
N GLU A 115 -3.75 14.82 -6.35
CA GLU A 115 -3.29 15.07 -4.98
C GLU A 115 -4.17 16.06 -4.20
N GLY A 116 -4.96 16.88 -4.91
CA GLY A 116 -5.96 17.78 -4.34
C GLY A 116 -7.28 17.12 -3.92
N ALA A 117 -7.50 15.84 -4.27
CA ALA A 117 -8.71 15.12 -3.88
C ALA A 117 -8.77 14.91 -2.35
N THR A 118 -9.96 15.03 -1.77
CA THR A 118 -10.17 14.93 -0.31
C THR A 118 -9.86 13.55 0.26
N ASP A 119 -9.98 12.51 -0.57
CA ASP A 119 -9.68 11.11 -0.26
C ASP A 119 -8.32 10.64 -0.81
N PHE A 120 -7.47 11.57 -1.29
CA PHE A 120 -6.17 11.23 -1.87
C PHE A 120 -5.32 10.37 -0.95
N ALA A 121 -5.28 10.65 0.36
CA ALA A 121 -4.49 9.86 1.31
C ALA A 121 -4.91 8.38 1.33
N GLU A 122 -6.20 8.09 1.14
CA GLU A 122 -6.71 6.73 1.04
C GLU A 122 -6.26 6.07 -0.26
N HIS A 123 -6.49 6.73 -1.41
CA HIS A 123 -6.07 6.24 -2.72
C HIS A 123 -4.56 6.06 -2.84
N PHE A 124 -3.76 6.98 -2.32
CA PHE A 124 -2.31 6.88 -2.29
C PHE A 124 -1.88 5.64 -1.51
N SER A 125 -2.41 5.42 -0.30
CA SER A 125 -2.03 4.27 0.53
C SER A 125 -2.43 2.92 -0.08
N LEU A 126 -3.53 2.86 -0.85
CA LEU A 126 -3.96 1.67 -1.60
C LEU A 126 -2.99 1.37 -2.75
N ASN A 127 -2.47 2.40 -3.41
CA ASN A 127 -1.75 2.28 -4.67
C ASN A 127 -0.23 2.52 -4.57
N ILE A 128 0.30 2.87 -3.40
CA ILE A 128 1.72 3.19 -3.20
C ILE A 128 2.66 2.06 -3.66
N HIS A 129 2.22 0.82 -3.54
CA HIS A 129 2.96 -0.37 -3.98
C HIS A 129 3.13 -0.46 -5.50
N LEU A 130 2.30 0.25 -6.27
CA LEU A 130 2.35 0.32 -7.73
C LEU A 130 3.24 1.47 -8.23
N LEU A 131 3.63 2.40 -7.35
CA LEU A 131 4.47 3.53 -7.73
C LEU A 131 5.93 3.06 -7.91
N PRO A 132 6.48 3.10 -9.13
CA PRO A 132 7.85 2.64 -9.35
C PRO A 132 8.85 3.59 -8.67
N PRO A 133 10.03 3.10 -8.24
CA PRO A 133 11.05 3.93 -7.59
C PRO A 133 11.40 5.22 -8.34
N ALA A 134 11.52 5.13 -9.67
CA ALA A 134 11.85 6.28 -10.52
C ALA A 134 10.78 7.38 -10.56
N ALA A 135 9.55 7.08 -10.13
CA ALA A 135 8.47 8.05 -10.05
C ALA A 135 8.23 8.58 -8.64
N GLN A 136 9.00 8.13 -7.64
CA GLN A 136 8.90 8.59 -6.25
C GLN A 136 9.59 9.95 -6.07
N ASN A 137 9.14 10.75 -5.10
CA ASN A 137 9.74 12.03 -4.73
C ASN A 137 9.73 12.25 -3.20
N SER A 138 10.26 13.39 -2.74
CA SER A 138 10.31 13.75 -1.32
C SER A 138 8.94 13.93 -0.68
N ASP A 139 7.94 14.34 -1.45
CA ASP A 139 6.59 14.54 -0.93
C ASP A 139 5.94 13.21 -0.59
N ASP A 140 6.26 12.15 -1.34
CA ASP A 140 5.84 10.78 -1.02
C ASP A 140 6.42 10.31 0.32
N VAL A 141 7.66 10.69 0.66
CA VAL A 141 8.26 10.40 1.96
C VAL A 141 7.47 11.08 3.07
N SER A 142 7.18 12.38 2.91
CA SER A 142 6.38 13.15 3.88
C SER A 142 4.98 12.55 4.07
N ARG A 143 4.35 12.09 2.99
CA ARG A 143 3.03 11.42 3.03
C ARG A 143 3.10 10.10 3.79
N VAL A 144 4.11 9.29 3.52
CA VAL A 144 4.33 8.03 4.23
C VAL A 144 4.58 8.26 5.72
N GLU A 145 5.42 9.23 6.07
CA GLU A 145 5.67 9.61 7.47
C GLU A 145 4.38 10.05 8.17
N ALA A 146 3.55 10.87 7.51
CA ALA A 146 2.23 11.27 8.03
C ALA A 146 1.28 10.08 8.22
N MET A 147 1.28 9.12 7.29
CA MET A 147 0.47 7.90 7.39
C MET A 147 0.92 6.95 8.50
N LEU A 148 2.23 6.90 8.79
CA LEU A 148 2.75 6.12 9.91
C LEU A 148 2.39 6.76 11.25
N ALA A 149 2.40 8.11 11.32
CA ALA A 149 2.03 8.85 12.52
C ALA A 149 0.53 8.83 12.83
N ASP A 150 -0.34 8.61 11.84
CA ASP A 150 -1.79 8.52 12.02
C ASP A 150 -2.23 7.13 12.52
N THR A 151 -2.12 6.91 13.83
CA THR A 151 -2.60 5.67 14.47
C THR A 151 -4.12 5.55 14.52
N SER A 152 -4.87 6.61 14.18
CA SER A 152 -6.34 6.58 14.17
C SER A 152 -6.90 5.82 12.96
N ASN A 153 -6.17 5.81 11.84
CA ASN A 153 -6.52 5.04 10.66
C ASN A 153 -5.75 3.71 10.57
N HIS A 154 -6.27 2.69 11.25
CA HIS A 154 -5.67 1.37 11.34
C HIS A 154 -5.36 0.74 9.97
N ALA A 155 -6.29 0.85 9.01
CA ALA A 155 -6.13 0.22 7.70
C ALA A 155 -4.99 0.87 6.90
N ARG A 156 -4.94 2.21 6.91
CA ARG A 156 -3.91 2.98 6.22
C ARG A 156 -2.52 2.73 6.81
N LEU A 157 -2.39 2.83 8.13
CA LEU A 157 -1.15 2.56 8.83
C LEU A 157 -0.64 1.14 8.51
N ASN A 158 -1.50 0.13 8.62
CA ASN A 158 -1.13 -1.26 8.32
C ASN A 158 -0.69 -1.46 6.86
N ARG A 159 -1.40 -0.88 5.88
CA ARG A 159 -0.98 -0.96 4.47
C ARG A 159 0.38 -0.32 4.25
N THR A 160 0.59 0.88 4.80
CA THR A 160 1.86 1.62 4.68
C THR A 160 3.01 0.87 5.32
N ALA A 161 2.86 0.40 6.56
CA ALA A 161 3.91 -0.36 7.24
C ALA A 161 4.26 -1.66 6.51
N ARG A 162 3.25 -2.43 6.07
CA ARG A 162 3.47 -3.67 5.30
C ARG A 162 4.14 -3.42 3.96
N PHE A 163 3.79 -2.32 3.29
CA PHE A 163 4.48 -1.89 2.08
C PHE A 163 5.97 -1.65 2.36
N LEU A 164 6.30 -0.83 3.38
CA LEU A 164 7.68 -0.52 3.72
C LEU A 164 8.49 -1.75 4.15
N LEU A 165 7.90 -2.68 4.93
CA LEU A 165 8.58 -3.92 5.33
C LEU A 165 9.02 -4.79 4.15
N ARG A 166 8.30 -4.72 3.02
CA ARG A 166 8.67 -5.45 1.79
C ARG A 166 9.73 -4.70 0.96
N ARG A 167 9.93 -3.41 1.20
CA ARG A 167 10.81 -2.52 0.41
C ARG A 167 12.11 -2.21 1.12
N GLY A 168 13.11 -3.09 1.09
CA GLY A 168 14.41 -2.80 1.73
C GLY A 168 15.55 -2.63 0.74
N ASN A 169 15.26 -2.05 -0.44
CA ASN A 169 16.32 -1.47 -1.26
C ASN A 169 16.58 -0.04 -0.77
N GLN A 170 17.69 0.17 -0.08
CA GLN A 170 18.02 1.47 0.54
C GLN A 170 18.27 2.59 -0.48
N ALA A 171 18.48 2.28 -1.77
CA ALA A 171 18.62 3.29 -2.81
C ALA A 171 17.27 3.93 -3.21
N GLU A 172 16.15 3.32 -2.81
CA GLU A 172 14.81 3.84 -3.09
C GLU A 172 14.37 4.83 -2.01
N LEU A 173 13.59 5.85 -2.38
CA LEU A 173 13.09 6.83 -1.42
C LEU A 173 12.16 6.20 -0.38
N LEU A 174 11.25 5.33 -0.83
CA LEU A 174 10.30 4.64 0.02
C LEU A 174 10.81 3.24 0.35
N ASN A 175 11.44 3.10 1.52
CA ASN A 175 12.04 1.84 1.96
C ASN A 175 11.84 1.58 3.47
N THR A 176 12.21 0.38 3.93
CA THR A 176 12.03 -0.10 5.31
C THR A 176 12.72 0.79 6.34
N ALA A 177 13.79 1.51 5.98
CA ALA A 177 14.46 2.43 6.90
C ALA A 177 13.53 3.58 7.35
N LEU A 178 12.55 4.00 6.53
CA LEU A 178 11.53 4.97 6.96
C LEU A 178 10.69 4.45 8.12
N LEU A 179 10.32 3.16 8.08
CA LEU A 179 9.57 2.52 9.17
C LEU A 179 10.41 2.46 10.45
N ILE A 180 11.68 2.03 10.34
CA ILE A 180 12.57 1.96 11.50
C ILE A 180 12.85 3.34 12.10
N LYS A 181 13.12 4.34 11.24
CA LYS A 181 13.26 5.75 11.66
C LYS A 181 12.02 6.23 12.42
N HIS A 182 10.83 5.94 11.89
CA HIS A 182 9.58 6.30 12.56
C HIS A 182 9.48 5.63 13.93
N MET A 183 9.65 4.30 14.01
CA MET A 183 9.55 3.55 15.27
C MET A 183 10.57 4.01 16.31
N ASN A 184 11.80 4.33 15.90
CA ASN A 184 12.81 4.87 16.79
C ASN A 184 12.44 6.24 17.37
N SER A 185 11.71 7.06 16.62
CA SER A 185 11.28 8.40 17.08
C SER A 185 10.12 8.38 18.07
N LEU A 186 9.43 7.25 18.22
CA LEU A 186 8.28 7.13 19.12
C LEU A 186 8.73 6.95 20.57
N GLY A 187 8.14 7.72 21.48
CA GLY A 187 8.22 7.45 22.92
C GLY A 187 7.40 6.22 23.33
N ALA A 188 7.53 5.77 24.57
CA ALA A 188 6.95 4.51 25.06
C ALA A 188 5.45 4.32 24.74
N GLU A 189 4.60 5.31 25.06
CA GLU A 189 3.15 5.21 24.84
C GLU A 189 2.78 5.19 23.35
N ALA A 190 3.40 6.05 22.55
CA ALA A 190 3.15 6.14 21.12
C ALA A 190 3.65 4.89 20.38
N HIS A 191 4.78 4.35 20.81
CA HIS A 191 5.34 3.11 20.26
C HIS A 191 4.44 1.90 20.60
N GLU A 192 3.89 1.81 21.81
CA GLU A 192 2.93 0.76 22.16
C GLU A 192 1.64 0.88 21.35
N ALA A 193 1.11 2.11 21.20
CA ALA A 193 -0.04 2.36 20.35
C ALA A 193 0.22 1.92 18.90
N PHE A 194 1.39 2.25 18.36
CA PHE A 194 1.78 1.87 17.00
C PHE A 194 1.87 0.34 16.83
N ILE A 195 2.59 -0.37 17.70
CA ILE A 195 2.70 -1.84 17.64
C ILE A 195 1.32 -2.49 17.81
N ARG A 196 0.53 -2.05 18.78
CA ARG A 196 -0.84 -2.54 18.96
C ARG A 196 -1.66 -2.37 17.68
N THR A 197 -1.63 -1.20 17.03
CA THR A 197 -2.36 -0.99 15.78
C THR A 197 -1.90 -1.91 14.64
N LEU A 198 -0.61 -2.26 14.58
CA LEU A 198 -0.08 -3.20 13.58
C LEU A 198 -0.50 -4.66 13.82
N PHE A 199 -0.64 -5.06 15.09
CA PHE A 199 -0.88 -6.45 15.48
C PHE A 199 -2.34 -6.73 15.91
N SER A 200 -3.19 -5.69 16.01
CA SER A 200 -4.63 -5.84 16.21
C SER A 200 -5.35 -6.17 14.89
N ASP A 201 -6.34 -7.07 14.95
CA ASP A 201 -7.30 -7.25 13.85
C ASP A 201 -8.34 -6.11 13.94
N PRO A 202 -8.52 -5.28 12.90
CA PRO A 202 -9.54 -4.22 12.92
C PRO A 202 -10.97 -4.75 13.07
N ARG A 203 -11.20 -6.06 12.89
CA ARG A 203 -12.49 -6.72 13.12
C ARG A 203 -12.64 -7.34 14.51
N ASP A 204 -11.66 -7.17 15.40
CA ASP A 204 -11.74 -7.66 16.78
C ASP A 204 -12.51 -6.67 17.67
N TYR A 205 -13.80 -6.51 17.36
CA TYR A 205 -14.72 -5.60 18.08
C TYR A 205 -14.91 -5.97 19.57
N TYR A 206 -14.62 -7.22 19.94
CA TYR A 206 -14.81 -7.73 21.29
C TYR A 206 -13.53 -7.72 22.13
N GLY A 207 -12.41 -7.22 21.58
CA GLY A 207 -11.10 -7.25 22.24
C GLY A 207 -10.69 -8.68 22.63
N THR A 208 -11.17 -9.67 21.88
CA THR A 208 -10.99 -11.09 22.20
C THR A 208 -9.62 -11.60 21.81
N ARG A 209 -8.95 -10.94 20.86
CA ARG A 209 -7.57 -11.22 20.48
C ARG A 209 -6.67 -10.21 21.14
N ASP A 210 -5.98 -10.66 22.18
CA ASP A 210 -4.87 -9.92 22.77
C ASP A 210 -3.81 -9.68 21.68
N TRP A 211 -3.59 -8.42 21.30
CA TRP A 211 -2.59 -8.05 20.29
C TRP A 211 -1.18 -8.51 20.69
N ARG A 212 -0.90 -8.61 21.99
CA ARG A 212 0.36 -9.18 22.50
C ARG A 212 0.48 -10.67 22.20
N GLN A 213 -0.64 -11.40 22.11
CA GLN A 213 -0.64 -12.79 21.65
C GLN A 213 -0.31 -12.87 20.16
N GLN A 214 -0.75 -11.91 19.33
CA GLN A 214 -0.36 -11.85 17.92
C GLN A 214 1.13 -11.51 17.76
N VAL A 215 1.67 -10.63 18.60
CA VAL A 215 3.11 -10.40 18.69
C VAL A 215 3.85 -11.67 19.09
N GLY A 216 3.36 -12.40 20.11
CA GLY A 216 3.94 -13.68 20.53
C GLY A 216 3.95 -14.72 19.41
N LYS A 217 2.83 -14.87 18.69
CA LYS A 217 2.76 -15.74 17.51
C LYS A 217 3.76 -15.32 16.44
N PHE A 218 3.90 -14.02 16.19
CA PHE A 218 4.92 -13.52 15.26
C PHE A 218 6.33 -13.89 15.71
N VAL A 219 6.64 -13.81 17.00
CA VAL A 219 7.93 -14.30 17.52
C VAL A 219 8.11 -15.78 17.27
N ASP A 220 7.09 -16.60 17.53
CA ASP A 220 7.14 -18.03 17.30
C ASP A 220 7.37 -18.37 15.82
N ASP A 221 6.68 -17.70 14.90
CA ASP A 221 6.86 -17.88 13.46
C ASP A 221 8.31 -17.57 13.03
N VAL A 222 8.93 -16.53 13.61
CA VAL A 222 10.34 -16.17 13.33
C VAL A 222 11.32 -17.15 13.97
N TRP A 223 11.03 -17.61 15.19
CA TRP A 223 11.82 -18.63 15.87
C TRP A 223 11.82 -19.95 15.10
N GLU A 224 10.67 -20.42 14.63
CA GLU A 224 10.56 -21.63 13.82
C GLU A 224 11.32 -21.50 12.48
N ALA A 225 11.25 -20.32 11.85
CA ALA A 225 12.02 -19.98 10.66
C ALA A 225 13.55 -20.02 10.92
N SER A 226 13.99 -19.70 12.15
CA SER A 226 15.40 -19.80 12.60
C SER A 226 15.95 -21.21 12.54
N ALA A 227 15.16 -22.19 12.99
CA ALA A 227 15.57 -23.59 13.03
C ALA A 227 15.79 -24.17 11.62
N GLN A 228 15.20 -23.55 10.60
CA GLN A 228 15.28 -23.97 9.20
C GLN A 228 16.36 -23.20 8.40
N ASP A 229 17.22 -22.42 9.06
CA ASP A 229 18.24 -21.53 8.47
C ASP A 229 17.69 -20.51 7.44
N SER A 230 16.36 -20.30 7.44
CA SER A 230 15.70 -19.38 6.52
C SER A 230 15.93 -17.90 6.87
N LEU A 231 16.44 -17.63 8.09
CA LEU A 231 16.68 -16.26 8.55
C LEU A 231 17.87 -15.57 7.90
N ALA A 232 18.77 -16.31 7.23
CA ALA A 232 19.87 -15.70 6.48
C ALA A 232 19.38 -14.77 5.35
N SER A 233 18.10 -14.90 4.95
CA SER A 233 17.46 -14.05 3.94
C SER A 233 16.90 -12.73 4.49
N TYR A 234 16.79 -12.57 5.81
CA TYR A 234 16.25 -11.34 6.39
C TYR A 234 17.31 -10.24 6.46
N ARG A 235 16.88 -9.03 6.08
CA ARG A 235 17.70 -7.82 6.14
C ARG A 235 17.67 -7.22 7.54
N SER A 236 18.71 -6.44 7.85
CA SER A 236 18.91 -5.79 9.14
C SER A 236 17.72 -4.93 9.57
N GLU A 237 17.06 -4.22 8.65
CA GLU A 237 15.88 -3.40 8.97
C GLU A 237 14.65 -4.23 9.30
N TRP A 238 14.46 -5.36 8.63
CA TRP A 238 13.36 -6.27 8.97
C TRP A 238 13.59 -6.89 10.35
N ILE A 239 14.84 -7.25 10.66
CA ILE A 239 15.22 -7.76 11.98
C ILE A 239 15.08 -6.67 13.06
N ALA A 240 15.39 -5.41 12.75
CA ALA A 240 15.15 -4.29 13.64
C ALA A 240 13.63 -4.14 13.91
N PHE A 241 12.79 -4.21 12.88
CA PHE A 241 11.34 -4.24 13.06
C PHE A 241 10.89 -5.39 13.97
N PHE A 242 11.46 -6.59 13.76
CA PHE A 242 11.20 -7.74 14.61
C PHE A 242 11.56 -7.46 16.08
N LEU A 243 12.73 -6.87 16.35
CA LEU A 243 13.13 -6.45 17.70
C LEU A 243 12.10 -5.51 18.32
N HIS A 244 11.73 -4.44 17.60
CA HIS A 244 10.74 -3.48 18.08
C HIS A 244 9.41 -4.15 18.44
N ALA A 245 8.89 -5.02 17.57
CA ALA A 245 7.65 -5.74 17.83
C ALA A 245 7.78 -6.69 19.04
N SER A 246 8.86 -7.47 19.09
CA SER A 246 9.11 -8.46 20.15
C SER A 246 9.25 -7.85 21.54
N SER A 247 9.62 -6.57 21.65
CA SER A 247 9.68 -5.85 22.95
C SER A 247 8.34 -5.78 23.69
N TYR A 248 7.22 -6.02 23.00
CA TYR A 248 5.88 -6.11 23.61
C TYR A 248 5.30 -7.53 23.64
N ALA A 249 6.09 -8.53 23.27
CA ALA A 249 5.71 -9.92 23.51
C ALA A 249 5.52 -10.15 25.02
N ARG A 250 4.77 -11.22 25.36
CA ARG A 250 4.76 -11.73 26.74
C ARG A 250 6.16 -12.26 27.08
N TRP A 251 6.41 -12.46 28.38
CA TRP A 251 7.73 -12.82 28.90
C TRP A 251 8.39 -13.98 28.12
N ASP A 252 7.65 -15.04 27.82
CA ASP A 252 8.13 -16.20 27.08
C ASP A 252 8.52 -15.87 25.62
N GLY A 253 7.74 -15.05 24.94
CA GLY A 253 8.07 -14.57 23.59
C GLY A 253 9.26 -13.61 23.61
N ARG A 254 9.37 -12.76 24.63
CA ARG A 254 10.48 -11.83 24.77
C ARG A 254 11.80 -12.57 25.02
N GLU A 255 11.79 -13.56 25.90
CA GLU A 255 12.94 -14.44 26.17
C GLU A 255 13.40 -15.16 24.89
N ARG A 256 12.47 -15.76 24.12
CA ARG A 256 12.78 -16.38 22.83
C ARG A 256 13.39 -15.39 21.84
N ALA A 257 12.87 -14.18 21.77
CA ALA A 257 13.44 -13.15 20.91
C ALA A 257 14.88 -12.82 21.34
N ALA A 258 15.12 -12.62 22.63
CA ALA A 258 16.47 -12.35 23.16
C ALA A 258 17.46 -13.48 22.83
N ASP A 259 17.06 -14.73 23.07
CA ASP A 259 17.84 -15.92 22.72
C ASP A 259 18.16 -15.98 21.23
N LEU A 260 17.19 -15.63 20.37
CA LEU A 260 17.37 -15.64 18.94
C LEU A 260 18.44 -14.63 18.50
N PHE A 261 18.42 -13.42 19.08
CA PHE A 261 19.44 -12.42 18.84
C PHE A 261 20.81 -12.87 19.34
N LEU A 262 20.91 -13.34 20.58
CA LEU A 262 22.16 -13.84 21.19
C LEU A 262 22.83 -14.93 20.33
N ASN A 263 22.05 -15.91 19.88
CA ASN A 263 22.53 -17.00 19.03
C ASN A 263 22.90 -16.55 17.61
N SER A 264 22.44 -15.38 17.18
CA SER A 264 22.65 -14.85 15.83
C SER A 264 23.64 -13.69 15.75
N LEU A 265 24.22 -13.22 16.87
CA LEU A 265 25.15 -12.07 16.91
C LEU A 265 26.41 -12.24 16.04
N ALA A 266 26.83 -13.47 15.75
CA ALA A 266 27.94 -13.72 14.83
C ALA A 266 27.64 -13.24 13.40
N LYS A 267 26.36 -13.15 13.01
CA LYS A 267 25.89 -12.72 11.69
C LYS A 267 25.83 -11.18 11.63
N ALA A 268 26.45 -10.58 10.62
CA ALA A 268 26.58 -9.12 10.51
C ALA A 268 25.23 -8.36 10.51
N HIS A 269 24.22 -8.89 9.80
CA HIS A 269 22.91 -8.25 9.69
C HIS A 269 22.12 -8.22 11.01
N TRP A 270 22.38 -9.14 11.94
CA TRP A 270 21.79 -9.11 13.28
C TRP A 270 22.41 -8.03 14.16
N ARG A 271 23.73 -7.85 14.08
CA ARG A 271 24.41 -6.74 14.78
C ARG A 271 23.98 -5.39 14.25
N GLU A 272 23.86 -5.26 12.93
CA GLU A 272 23.35 -4.04 12.31
C GLU A 272 21.91 -3.74 12.73
N ALA A 273 21.06 -4.75 12.87
CA ALA A 273 19.70 -4.57 13.38
C ALA A 273 19.64 -4.00 14.80
N LEU A 274 20.55 -4.43 15.69
CA LEU A 274 20.68 -3.87 17.04
C LEU A 274 21.12 -2.41 16.99
N GLU A 275 22.11 -2.07 16.15
CA GLU A 275 22.55 -0.68 15.96
C GLU A 275 21.42 0.21 15.41
N LEU A 276 20.62 -0.32 14.49
CA LEU A 276 19.46 0.40 13.95
C LEU A 276 18.41 0.71 15.02
N ALA A 277 18.21 -0.18 16.00
CA ALA A 277 17.23 0.01 17.07
C ALA A 277 17.80 0.68 18.33
N ARG A 278 19.13 0.87 18.43
CA ARG A 278 19.80 1.40 19.63
C ARG A 278 19.27 2.76 20.08
N ASN A 279 18.83 3.59 19.14
CA ASN A 279 18.29 4.92 19.43
C ASN A 279 16.76 4.93 19.63
N ALA A 280 16.13 3.78 19.86
CA ALA A 280 14.68 3.72 20.07
C ALA A 280 14.26 4.51 21.32
N GLY A 281 13.29 5.41 21.18
CA GLY A 281 12.72 6.18 22.30
C GLY A 281 11.82 5.39 23.24
N ALA A 282 11.49 4.13 22.91
CA ALA A 282 10.62 3.28 23.71
C ALA A 282 11.40 2.45 24.74
N GLU A 283 11.03 2.58 26.02
CA GLU A 283 11.67 1.87 27.13
C GLU A 283 11.60 0.34 26.98
N SER A 284 10.52 -0.20 26.42
CA SER A 284 10.40 -1.65 26.18
C SER A 284 11.49 -2.17 25.24
N VAL A 285 11.83 -1.41 24.21
CA VAL A 285 12.88 -1.76 23.24
C VAL A 285 14.26 -1.64 23.89
N GLN A 286 14.51 -0.56 24.64
CA GLN A 286 15.76 -0.37 25.38
C GLN A 286 15.99 -1.49 26.42
N SER A 287 14.93 -1.90 27.10
CA SER A 287 14.97 -2.99 28.07
C SER A 287 15.31 -4.33 27.39
N LEU A 288 14.72 -4.63 26.23
CA LEU A 288 15.07 -5.84 25.47
C LEU A 288 16.49 -5.78 24.89
N LEU A 289 16.95 -4.62 24.44
CA LEU A 289 18.34 -4.41 24.01
C LEU A 289 19.33 -4.71 25.15
N ALA A 290 19.05 -4.20 26.35
CA ALA A 290 19.89 -4.45 27.52
C ALA A 290 19.97 -5.95 27.87
N GLU A 291 18.86 -6.69 27.73
CA GLU A 291 18.84 -8.16 27.93
C GLU A 291 19.73 -8.89 26.93
N ILE A 292 19.71 -8.46 25.66
CA ILE A 292 20.52 -9.07 24.60
C ILE A 292 22.01 -8.70 24.77
N GLU A 293 22.33 -7.48 25.19
CA GLU A 293 23.71 -7.00 25.33
C GLU A 293 24.37 -7.43 26.65
N ALA A 294 23.59 -7.65 27.72
CA ALA A 294 24.06 -8.05 29.04
C ALA A 294 23.27 -9.24 29.63
N PRO A 295 23.42 -10.46 29.06
CA PRO A 295 22.62 -11.64 29.42
C PRO A 295 22.85 -12.20 30.85
N GLY A 296 23.55 -11.49 31.75
CA GLY A 296 24.06 -12.02 33.02
C GLY A 296 23.75 -11.24 34.30
N GLU A 297 22.96 -10.15 34.27
CA GLU A 297 22.72 -9.32 35.47
C GLU A 297 21.30 -9.41 36.06
N MET A 298 20.38 -10.20 35.50
CA MET A 298 18.98 -10.28 35.99
C MET A 298 18.64 -11.48 36.87
N GLU A 299 19.61 -12.31 37.26
CA GLU A 299 19.42 -13.45 38.19
C GLU A 299 19.86 -13.15 39.65
N GLN A 300 19.71 -11.92 40.16
CA GLN A 300 19.93 -11.62 41.59
C GLN A 300 18.72 -11.00 42.27
#